data_AF-A0A384CDZ8-F1
#
_entry.id   AF-A0A384CDZ8-F1
#
_cell.length_a   1.000
_cell.length_b   1.000
_cell.length_c   1.000
_cell.angle_alpha   90.00
_cell.angle_beta   90.00
_cell.angle_gamma   90.00
#
_symmetry.space_group_name_H-M   'P 1'
#
loop_
_entity.id
_entity.type
_entity.pdbx_description
1 polymer ?
#
loop_
_entity_poly.entity_id
_entity_poly.type
_entity_poly.pdbx_seq_one_letter_code
_entity_poly.pdbx_strand_id
1 'polypeptide(L)'
;MAKSPENSTLEEILGQYQRSLRETAFWSKCTRGRPDCHHVVAERANRSIHQLQCALREGDVAVGEEAPGPTCSSGVENEDPGMAWHELQHSHAVNQLKALLHQQATKESEVSPSRRRNVSPLRSSEYEEANMPTVYNLVPIINDQSQYIHHLEAEVKFCKEELSGMKNRVQVVVLENERLQQELKSQRQEEAMREQTLLDASGNLQNSWMTTGEDSGADETAKRRFSQGNADAVKGPSAGEAEKWKLELERLKLTYEEKGEILESQLKFLRKDLAEYQKNCEDLKERLKLKESLLANMSNRVGGLCLKCAQHEAVLSQTHNNVHMQTIERLTKERDDLMSALVSVRSSLTEVQQREASAYEQMKQAVQVTEEANFEKTKALIQCEQLKNELERQAERLEKELASQQEKRAFEKERMRTEVTKEREDMESKMFSLSQNIAQLEAQVEKVTREKISASNQLEEVQNQLASKEMDVTKVCGEMRYQLNKTKMEKDEAEKEHRQYRTKTERDLEIKDQEIEKLRSEVSESKQHLEQEQQKAARAREECLTLTELLSKSEHQLHLTRLEKDSIQQSFSNEAKAQALQAQQREQELTQKIQQMEAQHDQTDLK
;
A
#
# COMPACT_ATOMS: atom_id res chain seq x y z
N MET A 1 14.38 -7.70 -56.59
CA MET A 1 15.29 -6.97 -55.69
C MET A 1 14.49 -5.96 -54.92
N ALA A 2 14.08 -6.30 -53.70
CA ALA A 2 13.48 -5.37 -52.75
C ALA A 2 14.19 -5.64 -51.41
N LYS A 3 14.97 -4.66 -50.95
CA LYS A 3 15.67 -4.74 -49.67
C LYS A 3 14.67 -4.43 -48.55
N SER A 4 14.57 -5.32 -47.58
CA SER A 4 13.67 -5.24 -46.44
C SER A 4 14.00 -4.02 -45.55
N PRO A 5 12.98 -3.34 -44.99
CA PRO A 5 13.16 -2.09 -44.23
C PRO A 5 13.90 -2.27 -42.89
N GLU A 6 13.97 -3.49 -42.36
CA GLU A 6 14.61 -3.80 -41.07
C GLU A 6 16.14 -3.70 -41.10
N ASN A 7 16.78 -3.92 -42.26
CA ASN A 7 18.23 -3.73 -42.39
C ASN A 7 18.63 -2.24 -42.42
N SER A 8 17.72 -1.35 -42.80
CA SER A 8 17.99 0.10 -42.81
C SER A 8 18.03 0.65 -41.38
N THR A 9 17.20 0.12 -40.48
CA THR A 9 17.14 0.54 -39.08
C THR A 9 18.37 0.05 -38.30
N LEU A 10 18.86 -1.16 -38.59
CA LEU A 10 20.08 -1.70 -37.99
C LEU A 10 21.35 -0.99 -38.46
N GLU A 11 21.46 -0.62 -39.74
CA GLU A 11 22.56 0.22 -40.24
C GLU A 11 22.52 1.64 -39.65
N GLU A 12 21.32 2.18 -39.40
CA GLU A 12 21.15 3.50 -38.80
C GLU A 12 21.52 3.51 -37.30
N ILE A 13 21.15 2.46 -36.56
CA ILE A 13 21.52 2.27 -35.15
C ILE A 13 23.02 2.02 -35.01
N LEU A 14 23.61 1.17 -35.86
CA LEU A 14 25.07 0.95 -35.89
C LEU A 14 25.83 2.21 -36.31
N GLY A 15 25.27 2.99 -37.25
CA GLY A 15 25.80 4.29 -37.65
C GLY A 15 25.73 5.34 -36.54
N GLN A 16 24.66 5.36 -35.74
CA GLN A 16 24.53 6.21 -34.55
C GLN A 16 25.50 5.78 -33.45
N TYR A 17 25.68 4.47 -33.24
CA TYR A 17 26.62 3.94 -32.26
C TYR A 17 28.09 4.24 -32.64
N GLN A 18 28.44 4.10 -33.92
CA GLN A 18 29.76 4.50 -34.41
C GLN A 18 30.00 6.02 -34.40
N ARG A 19 28.95 6.84 -34.57
CA ARG A 19 29.04 8.29 -34.40
C ARG A 19 29.22 8.66 -32.92
N SER A 20 28.50 8.00 -32.02
CA SER A 20 28.66 8.18 -30.57
C SER A 20 30.05 7.74 -30.08
N LEU A 21 30.61 6.66 -30.65
CA LEU A 21 31.99 6.22 -30.37
C LEU A 21 33.05 7.19 -30.92
N ARG A 22 32.82 7.78 -32.11
CA ARG A 22 33.71 8.81 -32.67
C ARG A 22 33.61 10.12 -31.90
N GLU A 23 32.43 10.50 -31.44
CA GLU A 23 32.21 11.66 -30.57
C GLU A 23 32.88 11.45 -29.21
N THR A 24 32.69 10.30 -28.55
CA THR A 24 33.37 9.99 -27.29
C THR A 24 34.89 9.94 -27.43
N ALA A 25 35.42 9.44 -28.55
CA ALA A 25 36.86 9.52 -28.87
C ALA A 25 37.33 10.97 -29.14
N PHE A 26 36.50 11.81 -29.74
CA PHE A 26 36.78 13.24 -29.97
C PHE A 26 36.77 14.03 -28.65
N TRP A 27 35.80 13.77 -27.78
CA TRP A 27 35.69 14.36 -26.43
C TRP A 27 36.78 13.86 -25.48
N SER A 28 37.24 12.61 -25.62
CA SER A 28 38.40 12.07 -24.89
C SER A 28 39.73 12.69 -25.35
N LYS A 29 39.80 13.24 -26.56
CA LYS A 29 40.95 14.04 -27.03
C LYS A 29 40.87 15.51 -26.61
N CYS A 30 39.67 16.09 -26.52
CA CYS A 30 39.45 17.46 -26.04
C CYS A 30 39.69 17.65 -24.54
N THR A 31 39.53 16.60 -23.72
CA THR A 31 39.75 16.62 -22.27
C THR A 31 41.22 16.74 -21.84
N ARG A 32 42.18 16.70 -22.78
CA ARG A 32 43.61 16.94 -22.49
C ARG A 32 44.08 18.39 -22.67
N GLY A 33 43.22 19.37 -22.93
CA GLY A 33 43.74 20.68 -23.31
C GLY A 33 42.94 21.97 -23.11
N ARG A 34 41.71 22.02 -22.58
CA ARG A 34 41.05 23.31 -22.29
C ARG A 34 40.05 23.29 -21.11
N PRO A 35 39.91 24.39 -20.33
CA PRO A 35 39.09 24.44 -19.12
C PRO A 35 37.56 24.48 -19.34
N ASP A 36 37.08 24.74 -20.56
CA ASP A 36 35.66 25.00 -20.82
C ASP A 36 34.77 23.73 -20.91
N CYS A 37 35.33 22.54 -20.75
CA CYS A 37 34.57 21.28 -20.86
C CYS A 37 33.83 20.87 -19.58
N HIS A 38 34.13 21.47 -18.42
CA HIS A 38 33.47 21.11 -17.16
C HIS A 38 31.98 21.51 -17.11
N HIS A 39 31.61 22.60 -17.80
CA HIS A 39 30.24 23.12 -17.74
C HIS A 39 29.24 22.27 -18.53
N VAL A 40 29.69 21.64 -19.63
CA VAL A 40 28.85 20.83 -20.52
C VAL A 40 28.63 19.43 -19.94
N VAL A 41 29.61 18.87 -19.23
CA VAL A 41 29.48 17.59 -18.52
C VAL A 41 28.54 17.71 -17.32
N ALA A 42 28.60 18.83 -16.59
CA ALA A 42 27.69 19.11 -15.48
C ALA A 42 26.23 19.27 -15.95
N GLU A 43 25.99 19.95 -17.08
CA GLU A 43 24.64 20.07 -17.64
C GLU A 43 24.05 18.72 -18.08
N ARG A 44 24.85 17.83 -18.66
CA ARG A 44 24.37 16.51 -19.11
C ARG A 44 24.08 15.59 -17.94
N ALA A 45 24.88 15.65 -16.87
CA ALA A 45 24.64 14.95 -15.62
C ALA A 45 23.35 15.44 -14.93
N ASN A 46 23.14 16.76 -14.88
CA ASN A 46 21.92 17.34 -14.29
C ASN A 46 20.66 16.97 -15.08
N ARG A 47 20.72 16.91 -16.42
CA ARG A 47 19.58 16.45 -17.26
C ARG A 47 19.28 14.96 -17.06
N SER A 48 20.30 14.12 -16.89
CA SER A 48 20.12 12.68 -16.60
C SER A 48 19.54 12.44 -15.20
N ILE A 49 19.94 13.23 -14.20
CA ILE A 49 19.38 13.18 -12.84
C ILE A 49 17.92 13.64 -12.85
N HIS A 50 17.59 14.68 -13.62
CA HIS A 50 16.19 15.10 -13.74
C HIS A 50 15.31 14.05 -14.46
N GLN A 51 15.84 13.38 -15.49
CA GLN A 51 15.12 12.27 -16.14
C GLN A 51 14.89 11.08 -15.20
N LEU A 52 15.86 10.76 -14.32
CA LEU A 52 15.71 9.75 -13.28
C LEU A 52 14.70 10.16 -12.20
N GLN A 53 14.67 11.44 -11.81
CA GLN A 53 13.69 11.95 -10.85
C GLN A 53 12.25 11.92 -11.41
N CYS A 54 12.07 12.16 -12.71
CA CYS A 54 10.76 12.03 -13.35
C CYS A 54 10.31 10.57 -13.42
N ALA A 55 11.20 9.64 -13.78
CA ALA A 55 10.90 8.21 -13.82
C ALA A 55 10.60 7.61 -12.43
N LEU A 56 11.24 8.12 -11.36
CA LEU A 56 10.95 7.72 -9.99
C LEU A 56 9.62 8.27 -9.45
N ARG A 57 9.17 9.43 -9.95
CA ARG A 57 7.88 10.01 -9.58
C ARG A 57 6.69 9.30 -10.26
N GLU A 58 6.93 8.63 -11.39
CA GLU A 58 5.90 7.87 -12.12
C GLU A 58 5.64 6.45 -11.56
N GLY A 59 6.45 5.97 -10.61
CA GLY A 59 6.31 4.64 -10.00
C GLY A 59 5.42 4.56 -8.74
N ASP A 60 4.95 5.69 -8.22
CA ASP A 60 4.21 5.77 -6.94
C ASP A 60 2.69 5.92 -7.16
N VAL A 61 2.10 5.05 -7.98
CA VAL A 61 0.65 4.93 -8.11
C VAL A 61 0.21 3.50 -7.82
N ALA A 62 -0.63 3.40 -6.77
CA ALA A 62 -1.55 2.32 -6.42
C ALA A 62 -0.96 1.11 -5.68
N VAL A 63 -1.03 1.15 -4.35
CA VAL A 63 -1.62 0.07 -3.51
C VAL A 63 -2.28 0.75 -2.30
N GLY A 64 -3.59 0.62 -2.19
CA GLY A 64 -4.32 0.87 -0.94
C GLY A 64 -4.41 -0.42 -0.13
N GLU A 65 -4.45 -0.30 1.20
CA GLU A 65 -5.48 -0.89 2.08
C GLU A 65 -5.08 -0.85 3.56
N GLU A 66 -6.12 -0.63 4.37
CA GLU A 66 -6.35 -1.20 5.71
C GLU A 66 -5.41 -0.90 6.90
N ALA A 67 -5.98 -0.15 7.84
CA ALA A 67 -5.69 -0.30 9.28
C ALA A 67 -6.34 -1.59 9.80
N PRO A 68 -5.79 -2.17 10.91
CA PRO A 68 -6.37 -1.83 12.22
C PRO A 68 -5.32 -1.63 13.33
N GLY A 69 -5.66 -0.77 14.29
CA GLY A 69 -4.89 -0.55 15.53
C GLY A 69 -4.95 -1.72 16.52
N PRO A 70 -4.20 -1.63 17.64
CA PRO A 70 -4.87 -1.19 18.88
C PRO A 70 -4.03 -0.28 19.80
N THR A 71 -4.75 0.31 20.75
CA THR A 71 -4.40 1.43 21.64
C THR A 71 -3.73 1.02 22.96
N CYS A 72 -3.05 2.02 23.57
CA CYS A 72 -2.79 2.26 25.00
C CYS A 72 -1.67 1.47 25.73
N SER A 73 -0.63 2.17 26.20
CA SER A 73 -0.62 2.76 27.55
C SER A 73 0.70 3.44 27.92
N SER A 74 0.55 4.47 28.75
CA SER A 74 1.55 5.32 29.40
C SER A 74 2.60 4.54 30.22
N GLY A 75 3.85 5.01 30.14
CA GLY A 75 4.93 4.67 31.06
C GLY A 75 6.05 5.70 30.91
N VAL A 76 6.10 6.65 31.85
CA VAL A 76 7.17 7.64 31.98
C VAL A 76 8.40 6.94 32.54
N GLU A 77 9.42 6.72 31.72
CA GLU A 77 10.79 6.59 32.20
C GLU A 77 11.74 7.37 31.28
N ASN A 78 12.76 7.90 31.94
CA ASN A 78 13.65 8.97 31.54
C ASN A 78 14.61 8.51 30.45
N GLU A 79 14.31 8.83 29.18
CA GLU A 79 15.14 8.49 28.03
C GLU A 79 15.65 9.76 27.35
N ASP A 80 16.97 9.85 27.20
CA ASP A 80 17.72 10.90 26.54
C ASP A 80 17.16 11.17 25.12
N PRO A 81 16.78 12.41 24.76
CA PRO A 81 16.15 12.72 23.46
C PRO A 81 16.95 12.24 22.23
N GLY A 82 18.27 12.05 22.38
CA GLY A 82 19.14 11.50 21.34
C GLY A 82 18.96 9.99 21.12
N MET A 83 18.80 9.19 22.18
CA MET A 83 18.58 7.75 22.07
C MET A 83 17.22 7.42 21.46
N ALA A 84 16.17 8.14 21.89
CA ALA A 84 14.82 7.96 21.33
C ALA A 84 14.76 8.27 19.83
N TRP A 85 15.52 9.24 19.32
CA TRP A 85 15.57 9.56 17.88
C TRP A 85 16.29 8.50 17.05
N HIS A 86 17.41 7.98 17.56
CA HIS A 86 18.12 6.88 16.91
C HIS A 86 17.30 5.59 16.95
N GLU A 87 16.63 5.29 18.05
CA GLU A 87 15.75 4.13 18.16
C GLU A 87 14.51 4.25 17.28
N LEU A 88 13.93 5.46 17.14
CA LEU A 88 12.83 5.69 16.19
C LEU A 88 13.29 5.52 14.73
N GLN A 89 14.47 6.03 14.37
CA GLN A 89 15.05 5.85 13.03
C GLN A 89 15.39 4.38 12.75
N HIS A 90 15.94 3.66 13.72
CA HIS A 90 16.21 2.24 13.59
C HIS A 90 14.92 1.42 13.51
N SER A 91 13.90 1.75 14.29
CA SER A 91 12.58 1.10 14.19
C SER A 91 11.91 1.39 12.85
N HIS A 92 12.04 2.62 12.33
CA HIS A 92 11.50 3.02 11.03
C HIS A 92 12.23 2.31 9.89
N ALA A 93 13.56 2.21 9.95
CA ALA A 93 14.35 1.45 8.99
C ALA A 93 14.04 -0.06 9.04
N VAL A 94 13.83 -0.61 10.24
CA VAL A 94 13.44 -2.02 10.42
C VAL A 94 12.01 -2.28 9.94
N ASN A 95 11.08 -1.35 10.15
CA ASN A 95 9.70 -1.45 9.66
C ASN A 95 9.63 -1.27 8.15
N GLN A 96 10.47 -0.40 7.56
CA GLN A 96 10.63 -0.31 6.11
C GLN A 96 11.24 -1.58 5.52
N LEU A 97 12.25 -2.18 6.17
CA LEU A 97 12.80 -3.47 5.75
C LEU A 97 11.77 -4.60 5.84
N LYS A 98 10.94 -4.64 6.88
CA LYS A 98 9.83 -5.60 7.00
C LYS A 98 8.77 -5.39 5.92
N ALA A 99 8.40 -4.15 5.62
CA ALA A 99 7.45 -3.82 4.56
C ALA A 99 8.00 -4.21 3.17
N LEU A 100 9.29 -3.96 2.92
CA LEU A 100 9.96 -4.35 1.67
C LEU A 100 10.10 -5.87 1.53
N LEU A 101 10.38 -6.59 2.63
CA LEU A 101 10.40 -8.05 2.65
C LEU A 101 9.01 -8.66 2.43
N HIS A 102 7.95 -8.04 2.97
CA HIS A 102 6.57 -8.46 2.70
C HIS A 102 6.13 -8.17 1.27
N GLN A 103 6.53 -7.01 0.71
CA GLN A 103 6.30 -6.70 -0.70
C GLN A 103 7.05 -7.62 -1.66
N GLN A 104 8.24 -8.10 -1.27
CA GLN A 104 8.98 -9.07 -2.06
C GLN A 104 8.34 -10.46 -1.97
N ALA A 105 7.84 -10.87 -0.81
CA ALA A 105 7.09 -12.12 -0.65
C ALA A 105 5.76 -12.13 -1.41
N THR A 106 5.05 -11.00 -1.50
CA THR A 106 3.84 -10.89 -2.33
C THR A 106 4.16 -10.86 -3.82
N LYS A 107 5.22 -10.16 -4.26
CA LYS A 107 5.68 -10.18 -5.65
C LYS A 107 6.18 -11.56 -6.11
N GLU A 108 6.83 -12.33 -5.22
CA GLU A 108 7.22 -13.73 -5.50
C GLU A 108 6.00 -14.68 -5.54
N SER A 109 4.92 -14.35 -4.83
CA SER A 109 3.65 -15.10 -4.86
C SER A 109 2.79 -14.81 -6.11
N GLU A 110 2.94 -13.65 -6.75
CA GLU A 110 2.14 -13.25 -7.92
C GLU A 110 2.68 -13.79 -9.26
N VAL A 111 3.94 -14.23 -9.33
CA VAL A 111 4.57 -14.73 -10.57
C VAL A 111 4.29 -16.22 -10.84
N SER A 112 3.51 -16.90 -9.98
CA SER A 112 3.03 -18.27 -10.24
C SER A 112 1.50 -18.30 -10.34
N PRO A 113 0.88 -18.68 -11.48
CA PRO A 113 -0.57 -18.79 -11.55
C PRO A 113 -1.00 -20.08 -10.82
N SER A 114 -1.22 -20.00 -9.51
CA SER A 114 -1.83 -21.06 -8.72
C SER A 114 -3.31 -21.17 -9.08
N ARG A 115 -3.60 -22.01 -10.07
CA ARG A 115 -4.91 -22.55 -10.44
C ARG A 115 -5.53 -23.31 -9.25
N ARG A 116 -6.13 -22.62 -8.27
CA ARG A 116 -7.08 -23.25 -7.34
C ARG A 116 -8.42 -23.44 -8.05
N ARG A 117 -8.53 -24.56 -8.77
CA ARG A 117 -9.83 -25.07 -9.22
C ARG A 117 -10.42 -25.92 -8.10
N ASN A 118 -11.47 -25.41 -7.47
CA ASN A 118 -12.31 -26.17 -6.55
C ASN A 118 -12.84 -27.43 -7.27
N VAL A 119 -12.68 -28.59 -6.63
CA VAL A 119 -13.10 -29.90 -7.11
C VAL A 119 -14.40 -30.28 -6.40
N SER A 120 -15.44 -30.63 -7.17
CA SER A 120 -16.56 -31.52 -6.78
C SER A 120 -17.45 -31.83 -8.00
N PRO A 121 -18.19 -32.96 -8.05
CA PRO A 121 -17.92 -33.98 -9.05
C PRO A 121 -19.06 -34.32 -10.05
N LEU A 122 -18.62 -34.78 -11.23
CA LEU A 122 -19.22 -35.76 -12.16
C LEU A 122 -20.52 -35.40 -12.94
N ARG A 123 -20.39 -35.18 -14.26
CA ARG A 123 -20.92 -36.09 -15.33
C ARG A 123 -20.65 -35.58 -16.75
N SER A 124 -19.99 -36.43 -17.53
CA SER A 124 -20.06 -36.67 -18.99
C SER A 124 -20.74 -35.64 -19.91
N SER A 125 -19.98 -35.12 -20.88
CA SER A 125 -20.43 -35.00 -22.28
C SER A 125 -19.21 -34.97 -23.20
N GLU A 126 -19.25 -35.83 -24.20
CA GLU A 126 -18.37 -35.86 -25.37
C GLU A 126 -18.45 -34.53 -26.14
N TYR A 127 -17.46 -34.30 -27.01
CA TYR A 127 -17.17 -33.12 -27.84
C TYR A 127 -16.19 -32.09 -27.25
N GLU A 128 -14.89 -32.30 -27.48
CA GLU A 128 -13.94 -31.23 -27.84
C GLU A 128 -12.60 -31.82 -28.31
N GLU A 129 -12.60 -32.53 -29.44
CA GLU A 129 -11.38 -33.02 -30.11
C GLU A 129 -10.88 -32.04 -31.19
N ALA A 130 -11.36 -30.78 -31.16
CA ALA A 130 -11.09 -29.76 -32.19
C ALA A 130 -10.11 -28.65 -31.77
N ASN A 131 -9.57 -28.67 -30.53
CA ASN A 131 -8.69 -27.62 -30.00
C ASN A 131 -7.28 -28.09 -29.62
N MET A 132 -6.75 -29.12 -30.30
CA MET A 132 -5.32 -29.45 -30.20
C MET A 132 -4.57 -28.82 -31.38
N PRO A 133 -3.68 -27.84 -31.17
CA PRO A 133 -2.85 -27.29 -32.23
C PRO A 133 -2.03 -28.41 -32.87
N THR A 134 -2.19 -28.59 -34.19
CA THR A 134 -1.44 -29.58 -34.98
C THR A 134 0.06 -29.47 -34.72
N VAL A 135 0.80 -30.58 -34.70
CA VAL A 135 2.25 -30.65 -34.34
C VAL A 135 3.12 -29.60 -35.04
N TYR A 136 2.77 -29.20 -36.27
CA TYR A 136 3.43 -28.11 -37.00
C TYR A 136 3.31 -26.72 -36.35
N ASN A 137 2.23 -26.46 -35.62
CA ASN A 137 1.98 -25.20 -34.90
C ASN A 137 2.70 -25.15 -33.54
N LEU A 138 3.18 -26.28 -33.02
CA LEU A 138 3.94 -26.34 -31.76
C LEU A 138 5.39 -25.94 -31.94
N VAL A 139 5.99 -26.17 -33.11
CA VAL A 139 7.41 -25.88 -33.36
C VAL A 139 7.74 -24.38 -33.27
N PRO A 140 6.96 -23.45 -33.86
CA PRO A 140 7.16 -22.02 -33.67
C PRO A 140 6.96 -21.60 -32.21
N ILE A 141 5.93 -22.12 -31.54
CA ILE A 141 5.63 -21.78 -30.14
C ILE A 141 6.76 -22.24 -29.21
N ILE A 142 7.30 -23.44 -29.42
CA ILE A 142 8.43 -23.97 -28.63
C ILE A 142 9.69 -23.13 -28.89
N ASN A 143 9.93 -22.72 -30.14
CA ASN A 143 11.06 -21.88 -30.49
C ASN A 143 10.92 -20.46 -29.88
N ASP A 144 9.73 -19.88 -29.90
CA ASP A 144 9.43 -18.58 -29.30
C ASP A 144 9.55 -18.66 -27.77
N GLN A 145 9.08 -19.76 -27.15
CA GLN A 145 9.29 -20.02 -25.72
C GLN A 145 10.77 -20.19 -25.39
N SER A 146 11.55 -20.87 -26.23
CA SER A 146 13.00 -21.02 -26.04
C SER A 146 13.73 -19.68 -26.15
N GLN A 147 13.33 -18.81 -27.08
CA GLN A 147 13.89 -17.45 -27.20
C GLN A 147 13.54 -16.58 -25.99
N TYR A 148 12.30 -16.68 -25.51
CA TYR A 148 11.87 -15.97 -24.31
C TYR A 148 12.63 -16.45 -23.06
N ILE A 149 12.87 -17.75 -22.92
CA ILE A 149 13.70 -18.32 -21.85
C ILE A 149 15.12 -17.77 -21.94
N HIS A 150 15.76 -17.77 -23.12
CA HIS A 150 17.11 -17.23 -23.28
C HIS A 150 17.19 -15.73 -22.98
N HIS A 151 16.15 -14.97 -23.32
CA HIS A 151 16.07 -13.56 -22.98
C HIS A 151 16.00 -13.35 -21.45
N LEU A 152 15.12 -14.09 -20.76
CA LEU A 152 15.04 -14.05 -19.30
C LEU A 152 16.34 -14.50 -18.63
N GLU A 153 17.00 -15.54 -19.15
CA GLU A 153 18.31 -15.97 -18.65
C GLU A 153 19.38 -14.88 -18.80
N ALA A 154 19.36 -14.14 -19.91
CA ALA A 154 20.27 -13.01 -20.14
C ALA A 154 19.97 -11.84 -19.19
N GLU A 155 18.70 -11.52 -18.95
CA GLU A 155 18.29 -10.49 -17.99
C GLU A 155 18.68 -10.86 -16.56
N VAL A 156 18.44 -12.10 -16.14
CA VAL A 156 18.86 -12.60 -14.82
C VAL A 156 20.37 -12.55 -14.68
N LYS A 157 21.12 -12.90 -15.74
CA LYS A 157 22.58 -12.80 -15.74
C LYS A 157 23.05 -11.35 -15.60
N PHE A 158 22.44 -10.43 -16.33
CA PHE A 158 22.71 -9.00 -16.23
C PHE A 158 22.43 -8.45 -14.83
N CYS A 159 21.26 -8.77 -14.25
CA CYS A 159 20.92 -8.36 -12.89
C CYS A 159 21.91 -8.91 -11.85
N LYS A 160 22.36 -10.17 -11.99
CA LYS A 160 23.38 -10.75 -11.10
C LYS A 160 24.72 -10.02 -11.23
N GLU A 161 25.14 -9.70 -12.44
CA GLU A 161 26.37 -8.96 -12.70
C GLU A 161 26.29 -7.54 -12.11
N GLU A 162 25.21 -6.81 -12.35
CA GLU A 162 24.99 -5.47 -11.79
C GLU A 162 24.90 -5.46 -10.27
N LEU A 163 24.20 -6.41 -9.67
CA LEU A 163 24.14 -6.56 -8.21
C LEU A 163 25.52 -6.89 -7.62
N SER A 164 26.29 -7.74 -8.30
CA SER A 164 27.67 -8.04 -7.87
C SER A 164 28.58 -6.80 -7.99
N GLY A 165 28.43 -6.01 -9.05
CA GLY A 165 29.13 -4.74 -9.23
C GLY A 165 28.72 -3.70 -8.18
N MET A 166 27.42 -3.63 -7.84
CA MET A 166 26.92 -2.76 -6.78
C MET A 166 27.47 -3.17 -5.42
N LYS A 167 27.49 -4.48 -5.11
CA LYS A 167 28.10 -5.01 -3.89
C LYS A 167 29.57 -4.61 -3.77
N ASN A 168 30.35 -4.73 -4.85
CA ASN A 168 31.76 -4.33 -4.85
C ASN A 168 31.93 -2.82 -4.62
N ARG A 169 31.09 -1.97 -5.24
CA ARG A 169 31.10 -0.51 -5.03
C ARG A 169 30.76 -0.15 -3.58
N VAL A 170 29.73 -0.77 -3.02
CA VAL A 170 29.34 -0.56 -1.61
C VAL A 170 30.47 -1.00 -0.68
N GLN A 171 31.13 -2.13 -0.95
CA GLN A 171 32.24 -2.60 -0.14
C GLN A 171 33.42 -1.60 -0.13
N VAL A 172 33.75 -1.00 -1.29
CA VAL A 172 34.77 0.06 -1.38
C VAL A 172 34.37 1.29 -0.54
N VAL A 173 33.13 1.74 -0.64
CA VAL A 173 32.63 2.89 0.12
C VAL A 173 32.63 2.62 1.63
N VAL A 174 32.30 1.40 2.05
CA VAL A 174 32.36 0.99 3.47
C VAL A 174 33.80 1.02 3.97
N LEU A 175 34.74 0.43 3.24
CA LEU A 175 36.17 0.43 3.61
C LEU A 175 36.74 1.86 3.65
N GLU A 176 36.34 2.72 2.71
CA GLU A 176 36.76 4.13 2.71
C GLU A 176 36.14 4.90 3.89
N ASN A 177 34.88 4.66 4.24
CA ASN A 177 34.26 5.24 5.43
C ASN A 177 34.93 4.78 6.72
N GLU A 178 35.28 3.50 6.83
CA GLU A 178 36.03 2.96 7.98
C GLU A 178 37.40 3.65 8.10
N ARG A 179 38.12 3.83 6.99
CA ARG A 179 39.39 4.57 6.96
C ARG A 179 39.20 6.03 7.39
N LEU A 180 38.21 6.73 6.84
CA LEU A 180 37.93 8.13 7.19
C LEU A 180 37.53 8.28 8.67
N GLN A 181 36.78 7.32 9.21
CA GLN A 181 36.47 7.31 10.64
C GLN A 181 37.71 7.10 11.51
N GLN A 182 38.65 6.25 11.09
CA GLN A 182 39.93 6.09 11.78
C GLN A 182 40.77 7.38 11.71
N GLU A 183 40.81 8.03 10.54
CA GLU A 183 41.53 9.29 10.33
C GLU A 183 40.95 10.43 11.18
N LEU A 184 39.62 10.55 11.27
CA LEU A 184 38.94 11.49 12.17
C LEU A 184 39.22 11.20 13.65
N LYS A 185 39.31 9.92 14.05
CA LYS A 185 39.68 9.54 15.42
C LYS A 185 41.13 9.90 15.73
N SER A 186 42.06 9.65 14.82
CA SER A 186 43.46 10.06 14.98
C SER A 186 43.62 11.57 15.00
N GLN A 187 42.88 12.29 14.15
CA GLN A 187 42.91 13.75 14.11
C GLN A 187 42.37 14.35 15.41
N ARG A 188 41.26 13.84 15.97
CA ARG A 188 40.79 14.26 17.29
C ARG A 188 41.79 13.98 18.40
N GLN A 189 42.50 12.85 18.34
CA GLN A 189 43.56 12.55 19.31
C GLN A 189 44.75 13.49 19.14
N GLU A 190 45.15 13.82 17.90
CA GLU A 190 46.21 14.78 17.63
C GLU A 190 45.82 16.19 18.09
N GLU A 191 44.58 16.62 17.82
CA GLU A 191 44.02 17.90 18.29
C GLU A 191 43.97 17.95 19.82
N ALA A 192 43.53 16.88 20.49
CA ALA A 192 43.56 16.80 21.95
C ALA A 192 44.99 16.86 22.52
N MET A 193 45.96 16.19 21.88
CA MET A 193 47.38 16.30 22.25
C MET A 193 47.93 17.71 21.99
N ARG A 194 47.49 18.39 20.94
CA ARG A 194 47.83 19.79 20.63
C ARG A 194 47.27 20.74 21.67
N GLU A 195 46.00 20.56 22.04
CA GLU A 195 45.33 21.33 23.10
C GLU A 195 45.99 21.10 24.46
N GLN A 196 46.37 19.86 24.77
CA GLN A 196 47.11 19.54 25.99
C GLN A 196 48.52 20.17 25.98
N THR A 197 49.20 20.19 24.83
CA THR A 197 50.50 20.88 24.67
C THR A 197 50.35 22.41 24.81
N LEU A 198 49.24 22.99 24.35
CA LEU A 198 48.93 24.42 24.53
C LEU A 198 48.59 24.76 25.99
N LEU A 199 47.88 23.88 26.70
CA LEU A 199 47.58 24.03 28.11
C LEU A 199 48.86 23.91 28.98
N ASP A 200 49.75 22.98 28.65
CA ASP A 200 51.05 22.83 29.34
C ASP A 200 52.01 24.01 29.03
N ALA A 201 51.98 24.55 27.80
CA ALA A 201 52.73 25.76 27.44
C ALA A 201 52.16 27.03 28.11
N SER A 202 50.84 27.11 28.27
CA SER A 202 50.16 28.22 28.98
C SER A 202 50.40 28.16 30.49
N GLY A 203 50.41 26.97 31.09
CA GLY A 203 50.80 26.77 32.49
C GLY A 203 52.25 27.13 32.80
N ASN A 204 53.15 27.09 31.81
CA ASN A 204 54.56 27.45 31.97
C ASN A 204 54.84 28.96 31.81
N LEU A 205 53.94 29.74 31.16
CA LEU A 205 54.08 31.21 31.11
C LEU A 205 53.63 31.89 32.42
N GLN A 206 52.75 31.25 33.19
CA GLN A 206 52.19 31.84 34.42
C GLN A 206 53.05 31.61 35.68
N ASN A 207 54.03 30.71 35.61
CA ASN A 207 54.94 30.39 36.72
C ASN A 207 56.32 31.09 36.63
N SER A 208 56.54 31.93 35.60
CA SER A 208 57.84 32.56 35.31
C SER A 208 57.94 34.05 35.69
N TRP A 209 56.82 34.75 35.97
CA TRP A 209 56.85 36.19 36.35
C TRP A 209 56.80 36.45 37.87
N MET A 210 56.81 35.42 38.72
CA MET A 210 56.68 35.61 40.18
C MET A 210 57.94 35.22 40.95
N THR A 211 59.13 35.56 40.45
CA THR A 211 60.37 35.60 41.26
C THR A 211 61.37 36.56 40.62
N THR A 212 61.50 37.79 41.12
CA THR A 212 62.76 38.52 41.39
C THR A 212 62.46 39.91 42.01
N GLY A 213 62.81 40.09 43.30
CA GLY A 213 63.17 41.36 44.00
C GLY A 213 62.04 42.36 44.29
N GLU A 214 61.53 42.53 45.51
CA GLU A 214 62.09 43.35 46.63
C GLU A 214 62.25 44.84 46.21
N ASP A 215 61.60 45.86 46.77
CA ASP A 215 61.36 46.12 48.20
C ASP A 215 60.32 47.26 48.45
N SER A 216 59.71 47.22 49.65
CA SER A 216 58.97 48.29 50.39
C SER A 216 57.60 48.77 49.84
N GLY A 217 56.51 48.82 50.62
CA GLY A 217 56.25 48.49 52.02
C GLY A 217 54.81 48.88 52.38
N ALA A 218 54.18 48.08 53.25
CA ALA A 218 53.03 48.37 54.14
C ALA A 218 51.73 48.93 53.49
N ASP A 219 50.51 48.50 53.81
CA ASP A 219 49.99 47.77 54.96
C ASP A 219 48.59 47.23 54.64
N GLU A 220 48.24 46.16 55.36
CA GLU A 220 46.93 45.61 55.74
C GLU A 220 45.66 46.38 55.31
N THR A 221 44.55 45.77 54.89
CA THR A 221 43.73 44.71 55.50
C THR A 221 42.48 44.60 54.58
N ALA A 222 41.68 43.55 54.43
CA ALA A 222 41.47 42.31 55.14
C ALA A 222 40.76 41.32 54.20
N LYS A 223 41.25 40.08 54.27
CA LYS A 223 40.55 38.79 54.22
C LYS A 223 39.31 38.60 53.31
N ARG A 224 39.37 37.65 52.35
CA ARG A 224 39.10 36.19 52.54
C ARG A 224 37.63 35.95 52.90
N ARG A 225 36.84 35.20 52.14
CA ARG A 225 37.01 33.77 51.85
C ARG A 225 35.98 33.30 50.81
N PHE A 226 36.41 32.36 49.96
CA PHE A 226 35.78 31.08 49.58
C PHE A 226 34.23 31.05 49.48
N SER A 227 33.58 30.44 48.49
CA SER A 227 33.90 29.19 47.80
C SER A 227 32.71 28.85 46.90
N GLN A 228 33.01 28.34 45.71
CA GLN A 228 32.42 27.12 45.13
C GLN A 228 30.91 27.05 44.87
N GLY A 229 30.54 26.81 43.60
CA GLY A 229 29.41 25.93 43.28
C GLY A 229 28.58 26.28 42.06
N ASN A 230 28.93 25.63 40.94
CA ASN A 230 28.06 25.10 39.89
C ASN A 230 27.29 26.02 38.91
N ALA A 231 27.67 25.80 37.65
CA ALA A 231 26.84 25.45 36.49
C ALA A 231 25.64 26.33 36.06
N ASP A 232 25.63 26.59 34.76
CA ASP A 232 24.51 26.91 33.89
C ASP A 232 23.71 28.18 34.19
N ALA A 233 24.06 29.25 33.46
CA ALA A 233 23.25 29.68 32.32
C ALA A 233 23.87 30.95 31.75
N VAL A 234 24.09 30.94 30.43
CA VAL A 234 24.22 32.16 29.64
C VAL A 234 22.97 33.00 29.87
N LYS A 235 23.10 34.03 30.69
CA LYS A 235 22.15 35.14 30.77
C LYS A 235 22.98 36.38 30.51
N GLY A 236 22.63 37.12 29.46
CA GLY A 236 23.28 38.38 29.09
C GLY A 236 23.37 39.34 30.28
N PRO A 237 24.22 40.38 30.21
CA PRO A 237 24.57 41.21 31.36
C PRO A 237 23.29 41.65 32.05
N SER A 238 23.15 41.21 33.31
CA SER A 238 22.04 41.59 34.16
C SER A 238 21.97 43.13 34.19
N ALA A 239 20.77 43.70 34.15
CA ALA A 239 20.59 45.16 34.19
C ALA A 239 21.38 45.81 35.35
N GLY A 240 21.58 45.09 36.45
CA GLY A 240 22.40 45.54 37.58
C GLY A 240 23.92 45.61 37.31
N GLU A 241 24.46 44.80 36.39
CA GLU A 241 25.88 44.88 35.99
C GLU A 241 26.13 46.07 35.06
N ALA A 242 25.20 46.35 34.13
CA ALA A 242 25.27 47.53 33.29
C ALA A 242 25.16 48.83 34.12
N GLU A 243 24.30 48.84 35.13
CA GLU A 243 24.15 49.97 36.06
C GLU A 243 25.37 50.15 36.97
N LYS A 244 26.00 49.04 37.38
CA LYS A 244 27.28 49.07 38.12
C LYS A 244 28.42 49.64 37.28
N TRP A 245 28.58 49.22 36.02
CA TRP A 245 29.61 49.77 35.13
C TRP A 245 29.37 51.24 34.80
N LYS A 246 28.10 51.66 34.71
CA LYS A 246 27.73 53.07 34.56
C LYS A 246 28.15 53.91 35.76
N LEU A 247 27.89 53.43 36.98
CA LEU A 247 28.33 54.09 38.22
C LEU A 247 29.86 54.13 38.35
N GLU A 248 30.56 53.06 37.95
CA GLU A 248 32.02 53.06 37.94
C GLU A 248 32.62 54.04 36.92
N LEU A 249 31.98 54.19 35.76
CA LEU A 249 32.38 55.18 34.76
C LEU A 249 32.16 56.61 35.27
N GLU A 250 31.03 56.88 35.92
CA GLU A 250 30.76 58.18 36.56
C GLU A 250 31.76 58.50 37.67
N ARG A 251 32.10 57.51 38.53
CA ARG A 251 33.14 57.65 39.56
C ARG A 251 34.51 57.95 38.95
N LEU A 252 34.85 57.25 37.86
CA LEU A 252 36.12 57.46 37.16
C LEU A 252 36.18 58.86 36.54
N LYS A 253 35.09 59.32 35.92
CA LYS A 253 34.97 60.66 35.34
C LYS A 253 35.20 61.75 36.39
N LEU A 254 34.54 61.67 37.54
CA LEU A 254 34.75 62.57 38.68
C LEU A 254 36.22 62.60 39.13
N THR A 255 36.86 61.42 39.23
CA THR A 255 38.27 61.34 39.63
C THR A 255 39.20 62.02 38.63
N TYR A 256 38.92 61.93 37.33
CA TYR A 256 39.70 62.61 36.30
C TYR A 256 39.42 64.12 36.27
N GLU A 257 38.18 64.54 36.52
CA GLU A 257 37.82 65.96 36.66
C GLU A 257 38.55 66.60 37.85
N GLU A 258 38.54 65.98 39.03
CA GLU A 258 39.27 66.44 40.21
C GLU A 258 40.79 66.54 39.95
N LYS A 259 41.37 65.53 39.28
CA LYS A 259 42.79 65.59 38.87
C LYS A 259 43.06 66.73 37.88
N GLY A 260 42.12 66.99 36.98
CA GLY A 260 42.17 68.12 36.06
C GLY A 260 42.19 69.45 36.80
N GLU A 261 41.27 69.64 37.75
CA GLU A 261 41.19 70.85 38.57
C GLU A 261 42.44 71.08 39.42
N ILE A 262 43.02 70.01 40.00
CA ILE A 262 44.28 70.09 40.74
C ILE A 262 45.42 70.55 39.82
N LEU A 263 45.56 69.95 38.63
CA LEU A 263 46.61 70.34 37.67
C LEU A 263 46.40 71.78 37.17
N GLU A 264 45.17 72.20 36.94
CA GLU A 264 44.86 73.58 36.56
C GLU A 264 45.20 74.58 37.69
N SER A 265 44.93 74.22 38.95
CA SER A 265 45.29 75.04 40.10
C SER A 265 46.81 75.18 40.24
N GLN A 266 47.56 74.10 40.01
CA GLN A 266 49.03 74.11 40.00
C GLN A 266 49.57 74.99 38.87
N LEU A 267 49.01 74.89 37.66
CA LEU A 267 49.38 75.76 36.54
C LEU A 267 49.08 77.23 36.82
N LYS A 268 47.94 77.55 37.44
CA LYS A 268 47.61 78.92 37.84
C LYS A 268 48.59 79.45 38.89
N PHE A 269 48.98 78.63 39.87
CA PHE A 269 49.97 78.99 40.87
C PHE A 269 51.34 79.25 40.25
N LEU A 270 51.85 78.32 39.41
CA LEU A 270 53.14 78.47 38.73
C LEU A 270 53.18 79.69 37.81
N ARG A 271 52.07 80.01 37.13
CA ARG A 271 51.97 81.24 36.31
C ARG A 271 52.06 82.51 37.17
N LYS A 272 51.47 82.49 38.37
CA LYS A 272 51.53 83.62 39.31
C LYS A 272 52.95 83.82 39.83
N ASP A 273 53.62 82.74 40.23
CA ASP A 273 55.01 82.78 40.68
C ASP A 273 55.93 83.30 39.56
N LEU A 274 55.74 82.83 38.32
CA LEU A 274 56.51 83.30 37.16
C LEU A 274 56.35 84.82 36.95
N ALA A 275 55.12 85.34 37.07
CA ALA A 275 54.85 86.76 36.95
C ALA A 275 55.51 87.57 38.09
N GLU A 276 55.54 87.03 39.31
CA GLU A 276 56.21 87.64 40.45
C GLU A 276 57.74 87.67 40.28
N TYR A 277 58.34 86.58 39.79
CA TYR A 277 59.77 86.54 39.43
C TYR A 277 60.12 87.49 38.29
N GLN A 278 59.26 87.62 37.28
CA GLN A 278 59.45 88.60 36.20
C GLN A 278 59.44 90.02 36.74
N LYS A 279 58.46 90.37 37.60
CA LYS A 279 58.40 91.69 38.24
C LYS A 279 59.63 91.98 39.10
N ASN A 280 60.10 91.01 39.89
CA ASN A 280 61.32 91.16 40.69
C ASN A 280 62.56 91.38 39.81
N CYS A 281 62.65 90.73 38.65
CA CYS A 281 63.72 90.97 37.69
C CYS A 281 63.66 92.40 37.09
N GLU A 282 62.46 92.92 36.83
CA GLU A 282 62.26 94.29 36.35
C GLU A 282 62.66 95.32 37.42
N ASP A 283 62.22 95.15 38.67
CA ASP A 283 62.58 96.02 39.79
C ASP A 283 64.11 96.07 40.04
N LEU A 284 64.79 94.92 39.91
CA LEU A 284 66.26 94.84 40.01
C LEU A 284 66.97 95.54 38.85
N LYS A 285 66.44 95.44 37.63
CA LYS A 285 66.96 96.17 36.46
C LYS A 285 66.81 97.68 36.64
N GLU A 286 65.70 98.16 37.21
CA GLU A 286 65.51 99.58 37.51
C GLU A 286 66.47 100.09 38.59
N ARG A 287 66.69 99.30 39.66
CA ARG A 287 67.69 99.62 40.68
C ARG A 287 69.12 99.67 40.14
N LEU A 288 69.47 98.81 39.19
CA LEU A 288 70.78 98.84 38.53
C LEU A 288 70.96 100.15 37.73
N LYS A 289 69.97 100.53 36.92
CA LYS A 289 69.99 101.78 36.15
C LYS A 289 70.10 103.03 37.02
N LEU A 290 69.47 103.04 38.20
CA LEU A 290 69.60 104.12 39.20
C LEU A 290 71.01 104.20 39.80
N LYS A 291 71.69 103.05 39.99
CA LYS A 291 73.09 103.03 40.47
C LYS A 291 74.08 103.43 39.37
N GLU A 292 73.81 103.02 38.13
CA GLU A 292 74.62 103.40 36.97
C GLU A 292 74.55 104.90 36.68
N SER A 293 73.38 105.53 36.86
CA SER A 293 73.22 106.99 36.72
C SER A 293 73.89 107.80 37.85
N LEU A 294 74.01 107.23 39.06
CA LEU A 294 74.76 107.83 40.17
C LEU A 294 76.28 107.79 39.96
N LEU A 295 76.81 106.77 39.27
CA LEU A 295 78.24 106.61 39.01
C LEU A 295 78.74 107.45 37.82
N ALA A 296 77.87 107.86 36.91
CA ALA A 296 78.23 108.66 35.73
C ALA A 296 78.51 110.16 36.02
N ASN A 297 78.17 110.66 37.22
CA ASN A 297 78.29 112.09 37.58
C ASN A 297 79.54 112.47 38.42
N MET A 298 80.49 111.56 38.62
CA MET A 298 81.61 111.73 39.57
C MET A 298 83.01 111.48 38.97
N SER A 299 83.32 111.96 37.75
CA SER A 299 84.70 111.96 37.27
C SER A 299 84.99 113.02 36.20
N ASN A 300 85.11 114.28 36.62
CA ASN A 300 85.82 115.33 35.90
C ASN A 300 86.64 116.14 36.91
N ARG A 301 87.98 115.96 36.93
CA ARG A 301 89.02 116.92 37.38
C ARG A 301 90.40 116.24 37.34
N VAL A 302 91.18 116.52 36.30
CA VAL A 302 92.63 116.27 36.29
C VAL A 302 93.32 117.64 36.43
N GLY A 303 93.89 117.89 37.60
CA GLY A 303 94.57 119.14 37.95
C GLY A 303 96.07 119.08 37.67
N GLY A 304 96.61 120.09 37.00
CA GLY A 304 98.04 120.26 36.78
C GLY A 304 98.79 120.73 38.04
N LEU A 305 100.00 120.20 38.24
CA LEU A 305 100.86 120.42 39.40
C LEU A 305 101.63 121.75 39.29
N CYS A 306 101.82 122.43 40.43
CA CYS A 306 102.55 123.70 40.50
C CYS A 306 104.08 123.50 40.70
N LEU A 307 104.87 124.54 40.44
CA LEU A 307 106.34 124.50 40.39
C LEU A 307 107.05 123.89 41.63
N LYS A 308 106.42 123.95 42.82
CA LYS A 308 106.96 123.33 44.04
C LYS A 308 106.73 121.80 44.10
N CYS A 309 105.67 121.30 43.45
CA CYS A 309 105.39 119.87 43.34
C CYS A 309 106.29 119.18 42.31
N ALA A 310 106.62 119.85 41.20
CA ALA A 310 107.60 119.34 40.23
C ALA A 310 109.02 119.22 40.83
N GLN A 311 109.40 120.11 41.76
CA GLN A 311 110.68 120.00 42.49
C GLN A 311 110.67 118.92 43.58
N HIS A 312 109.51 118.60 44.18
CA HIS A 312 109.36 117.44 45.08
C HIS A 312 109.37 116.11 44.32
N GLU A 313 108.79 116.09 43.11
CA GLU A 313 108.76 114.92 42.22
C GLU A 313 110.16 114.61 41.63
N ALA A 314 110.99 115.64 41.38
CA ALA A 314 112.39 115.48 40.97
C ALA A 314 113.29 114.89 42.09
N VAL A 315 112.92 115.06 43.37
CA VAL A 315 113.66 114.47 44.51
C VAL A 315 113.13 113.07 44.84
N LEU A 316 111.83 112.82 44.71
CA LEU A 316 111.23 111.48 44.91
C LEU A 316 111.57 110.51 43.77
N SER A 317 111.71 110.99 42.53
CA SER A 317 112.10 110.16 41.38
C SER A 317 113.52 109.57 41.48
N GLN A 318 114.40 110.11 42.33
CA GLN A 318 115.73 109.53 42.55
C GLN A 318 115.77 108.48 43.68
N THR A 319 114.80 108.45 44.60
CA THR A 319 114.75 107.52 45.74
C THR A 319 113.64 106.47 45.65
N HIS A 320 112.61 106.64 44.81
CA HIS A 320 111.46 105.74 44.67
C HIS A 320 111.45 104.83 43.42
N ASN A 321 112.48 104.86 42.56
CA ASN A 321 112.54 104.05 41.32
C ASN A 321 112.28 102.55 41.53
N ASN A 322 112.73 101.96 42.65
CA ASN A 322 112.55 100.52 42.94
C ASN A 322 111.07 100.17 43.21
N VAL A 323 110.34 101.00 43.97
CA VAL A 323 108.91 100.79 44.28
C VAL A 323 108.04 100.97 43.03
N HIS A 324 108.38 101.93 42.17
CA HIS A 324 107.70 102.11 40.89
C HIS A 324 107.93 100.90 39.96
N MET A 325 109.14 100.36 39.90
CA MET A 325 109.45 99.16 39.11
C MET A 325 108.61 97.95 39.55
N GLN A 326 108.57 97.65 40.86
CA GLN A 326 107.75 96.54 41.38
C GLN A 326 106.25 96.71 41.12
N THR A 327 105.77 97.96 41.12
CA THR A 327 104.36 98.26 40.78
C THR A 327 104.10 98.05 39.29
N ILE A 328 105.03 98.46 38.42
CA ILE A 328 104.95 98.23 36.97
C ILE A 328 104.97 96.72 36.67
N GLU A 329 105.84 95.94 37.32
CA GLU A 329 105.89 94.49 37.14
C GLU A 329 104.58 93.81 37.57
N ARG A 330 103.99 94.23 38.71
CA ARG A 330 102.69 93.71 39.17
C ARG A 330 101.57 94.02 38.18
N LEU A 331 101.47 95.27 37.72
CA LEU A 331 100.47 95.69 36.73
C LEU A 331 100.69 95.00 35.37
N THR A 332 101.94 94.76 34.99
CA THR A 332 102.30 94.03 33.77
C THR A 332 101.81 92.59 33.87
N LYS A 333 102.04 91.94 35.02
CA LYS A 333 101.55 90.59 35.30
C LYS A 333 100.02 90.52 35.33
N GLU A 334 99.34 91.44 36.03
CA GLU A 334 97.87 91.50 36.06
C GLU A 334 97.28 91.71 34.66
N ARG A 335 97.91 92.57 33.84
CA ARG A 335 97.54 92.74 32.43
C ARG A 335 97.73 91.46 31.64
N ASP A 336 98.85 90.76 31.81
CA ASP A 336 99.13 89.52 31.11
C ASP A 336 98.16 88.41 31.53
N ASP A 337 97.86 88.28 32.83
CA ASP A 337 96.86 87.34 33.35
C ASP A 337 95.45 87.64 32.81
N LEU A 338 95.06 88.92 32.75
CA LEU A 338 93.80 89.36 32.14
C LEU A 338 93.76 89.14 30.63
N MET A 339 94.88 89.36 29.92
CA MET A 339 94.98 89.07 28.49
C MET A 339 94.88 87.57 28.22
N SER A 340 95.53 86.74 29.03
CA SER A 340 95.39 85.27 28.98
C SER A 340 93.96 84.82 29.27
N ALA A 341 93.31 85.40 30.28
CA ALA A 341 91.90 85.13 30.57
C ALA A 341 90.98 85.56 29.42
N LEU A 342 91.21 86.73 28.82
CA LEU A 342 90.45 87.22 27.67
C LEU A 342 90.62 86.30 26.45
N VAL A 343 91.84 85.83 26.17
CA VAL A 343 92.12 84.87 25.09
C VAL A 343 91.39 83.55 25.36
N SER A 344 91.41 83.06 26.61
CA SER A 344 90.68 81.85 27.01
C SER A 344 89.16 82.00 26.90
N VAL A 345 88.60 83.14 27.32
CA VAL A 345 87.17 83.42 27.16
C VAL A 345 86.80 83.51 25.68
N ARG A 346 87.62 84.18 24.85
CA ARG A 346 87.40 84.24 23.40
C ARG A 346 87.45 82.86 22.75
N SER A 347 88.41 82.01 23.11
CA SER A 347 88.46 80.64 22.58
C SER A 347 87.23 79.83 23.02
N SER A 348 86.84 79.92 24.30
CA SER A 348 85.63 79.25 24.80
C SER A 348 84.36 79.74 24.10
N LEU A 349 84.25 81.03 23.81
CA LEU A 349 83.12 81.61 23.06
C LEU A 349 83.08 81.04 21.63
N THR A 350 84.22 80.97 20.94
CA THR A 350 84.28 80.38 19.59
C THR A 350 83.91 78.89 19.60
N GLU A 351 84.29 78.14 20.63
CA GLU A 351 83.88 76.75 20.77
C GLU A 351 82.37 76.61 21.04
N VAL A 352 81.80 77.46 21.88
CA VAL A 352 80.34 77.49 22.13
C VAL A 352 79.59 77.82 20.84
N GLN A 353 80.04 78.83 20.09
CA GLN A 353 79.46 79.20 18.80
C GLN A 353 79.53 78.06 17.78
N GLN A 354 80.67 77.35 17.70
CA GLN A 354 80.82 76.20 16.82
C GLN A 354 79.89 75.04 17.23
N ARG A 355 79.77 74.78 18.55
CA ARG A 355 78.85 73.75 19.06
C ARG A 355 77.39 74.12 18.77
N GLU A 356 77.00 75.38 18.98
CA GLU A 356 75.67 75.89 18.66
C GLU A 356 75.35 75.74 17.17
N ALA A 357 76.29 76.12 16.29
CA ALA A 357 76.13 75.95 14.85
C ALA A 357 75.97 74.46 14.46
N SER A 358 76.76 73.57 15.08
CA SER A 358 76.63 72.13 14.84
C SER A 358 75.31 71.55 15.36
N ALA A 359 74.83 72.00 16.52
CA ALA A 359 73.56 71.60 17.10
C ALA A 359 72.38 72.12 16.26
N TYR A 360 72.48 73.34 15.73
CA TYR A 360 71.50 73.90 14.82
C TYR A 360 71.38 73.07 13.53
N GLU A 361 72.50 72.70 12.92
CA GLU A 361 72.47 71.88 11.70
C GLU A 361 71.95 70.46 11.98
N GLN A 362 72.32 69.87 13.13
CA GLN A 362 71.74 68.59 13.57
C GLN A 362 70.23 68.69 13.78
N MET A 363 69.76 69.76 14.42
CA MET A 363 68.32 69.99 14.62
C MET A 363 67.60 70.14 13.29
N LYS A 364 68.18 70.86 12.32
CA LYS A 364 67.63 71.01 10.98
C LYS A 364 67.51 69.66 10.26
N GLN A 365 68.56 68.83 10.30
CA GLN A 365 68.53 67.48 9.73
C GLN A 365 67.50 66.59 10.43
N ALA A 366 67.42 66.63 11.76
CA ALA A 366 66.44 65.88 12.53
C ALA A 366 65.00 66.28 12.15
N VAL A 367 64.72 67.58 12.03
CA VAL A 367 63.41 68.08 11.57
C VAL A 367 63.09 67.55 10.18
N GLN A 368 64.00 67.67 9.21
CA GLN A 368 63.78 67.16 7.86
C GLN A 368 63.47 65.65 7.85
N VAL A 369 64.25 64.83 8.56
CA VAL A 369 64.03 63.39 8.65
C VAL A 369 62.67 63.07 9.30
N THR A 370 62.26 63.83 10.33
CA THR A 370 60.94 63.64 10.95
C THR A 370 59.79 64.04 10.02
N GLU A 371 59.95 65.09 9.21
CA GLU A 371 58.96 65.51 8.22
C GLU A 371 58.80 64.48 7.11
N GLU A 372 59.91 63.95 6.59
CA GLU A 372 59.90 62.87 5.59
C GLU A 372 59.24 61.60 6.15
N ALA A 373 59.56 61.21 7.38
CA ALA A 373 58.91 60.08 8.05
C ALA A 373 57.41 60.31 8.27
N ASN A 374 57.00 61.54 8.63
CA ASN A 374 55.58 61.91 8.77
C ASN A 374 54.84 61.88 7.44
N PHE A 375 55.49 62.29 6.34
CA PHE A 375 54.92 62.21 5.00
C PHE A 375 54.70 60.75 4.58
N GLU A 376 55.70 59.89 4.73
CA GLU A 376 55.56 58.47 4.40
C GLU A 376 54.55 57.75 5.31
N LYS A 377 54.47 58.11 6.61
CA LYS A 377 53.40 57.63 7.50
C LYS A 377 52.02 58.05 7.00
N THR A 378 51.84 59.30 6.59
CA THR A 378 50.55 59.80 6.10
C THR A 378 50.15 59.09 4.81
N LYS A 379 51.11 58.88 3.90
CA LYS A 379 50.91 58.12 2.66
C LYS A 379 50.50 56.67 2.93
N ALA A 380 51.17 55.99 3.87
CA ALA A 380 50.82 54.65 4.28
C ALA A 380 49.40 54.59 4.89
N LEU A 381 49.04 55.55 5.76
CA LEU A 381 47.69 55.64 6.33
C LEU A 381 46.61 55.81 5.26
N ILE A 382 46.84 56.67 4.26
CA ILE A 382 45.90 56.85 3.14
C ILE A 382 45.74 55.54 2.36
N GLN A 383 46.84 54.83 2.08
CA GLN A 383 46.79 53.53 1.39
C GLN A 383 46.03 52.47 2.21
N CYS A 384 46.26 52.41 3.52
CA CYS A 384 45.52 51.51 4.40
C CYS A 384 44.02 51.84 4.40
N GLU A 385 43.64 53.12 4.45
CA GLU A 385 42.24 53.53 4.43
C GLU A 385 41.57 53.21 3.07
N GLN A 386 42.29 53.39 1.96
CA GLN A 386 41.80 53.00 0.63
C GLN A 386 41.54 51.49 0.53
N LEU A 387 42.47 50.67 1.02
CA LEU A 387 42.31 49.21 1.03
C LEU A 387 41.17 48.78 1.95
N LYS A 388 41.05 49.41 3.12
CA LYS A 388 39.94 49.17 4.06
C LYS A 388 38.58 49.47 3.40
N ASN A 389 38.44 50.61 2.74
CA ASN A 389 37.21 50.99 2.04
C ASN A 389 36.86 50.00 0.90
N GLU A 390 37.86 49.51 0.16
CA GLU A 390 37.60 48.49 -0.89
C GLU A 390 37.22 47.13 -0.29
N LEU A 391 37.79 46.75 0.84
CA LEU A 391 37.38 45.55 1.59
C LEU A 391 35.96 45.68 2.12
N GLU A 392 35.59 46.83 2.69
CA GLU A 392 34.21 47.11 3.14
C GLU A 392 33.23 47.04 1.96
N ARG A 393 33.56 47.64 0.82
CA ARG A 393 32.74 47.56 -0.40
C ARG A 393 32.63 46.13 -0.96
N GLN A 394 33.65 45.30 -0.79
CA GLN A 394 33.58 43.88 -1.13
C GLN A 394 32.69 43.11 -0.15
N ALA A 395 32.84 43.36 1.15
CA ALA A 395 32.00 42.77 2.19
C ALA A 395 30.52 43.10 1.97
N GLU A 396 30.16 44.36 1.75
CA GLU A 396 28.78 44.77 1.49
C GLU A 396 28.18 44.10 0.24
N ARG A 397 28.99 43.89 -0.82
CA ARG A 397 28.52 43.19 -2.03
C ARG A 397 28.24 41.73 -1.75
N LEU A 398 29.12 41.06 -1.00
CA LEU A 398 28.93 39.66 -0.62
C LEU A 398 27.75 39.50 0.35
N GLU A 399 27.57 40.42 1.29
CA GLU A 399 26.42 40.44 2.20
C GLU A 399 25.11 40.62 1.45
N LYS A 400 25.04 41.55 0.49
CA LYS A 400 23.85 41.74 -0.37
C LYS A 400 23.54 40.49 -1.20
N GLU A 401 24.55 39.85 -1.77
CA GLU A 401 24.33 38.61 -2.53
C GLU A 401 23.94 37.45 -1.61
N LEU A 402 24.53 37.33 -0.43
CA LEU A 402 24.14 36.33 0.56
C LEU A 402 22.68 36.53 0.99
N ALA A 403 22.26 37.78 1.23
CA ALA A 403 20.89 38.11 1.56
C ALA A 403 19.93 37.77 0.40
N SER A 404 20.29 38.12 -0.85
CA SER A 404 19.47 37.80 -2.03
C SER A 404 19.29 36.28 -2.21
N GLN A 405 20.34 35.49 -1.95
CA GLN A 405 20.30 34.04 -2.00
C GLN A 405 19.54 33.41 -0.83
N GLN A 406 19.59 34.03 0.36
CA GLN A 406 18.76 33.61 1.50
C GLN A 406 17.28 33.86 1.22
N GLU A 407 16.93 35.01 0.64
CA GLU A 407 15.56 35.36 0.26
C GLU A 407 15.01 34.42 -0.83
N LYS A 408 15.79 34.14 -1.89
CA LYS A 408 15.42 33.16 -2.92
C LYS A 408 15.16 31.78 -2.33
N ARG A 409 16.06 31.28 -1.46
CA ARG A 409 15.88 30.00 -0.77
C ARG A 409 14.64 30.00 0.14
N ALA A 410 14.37 31.11 0.83
CA ALA A 410 13.18 31.24 1.66
C ALA A 410 11.90 31.21 0.82
N PHE A 411 11.88 31.92 -0.31
CA PHE A 411 10.77 31.92 -1.25
C PHE A 411 10.53 30.54 -1.86
N GLU A 412 11.59 29.85 -2.33
CA GLU A 412 11.48 28.50 -2.86
C GLU A 412 10.99 27.51 -1.80
N LYS A 413 11.48 27.62 -0.57
CA LYS A 413 11.01 26.80 0.56
C LYS A 413 9.53 27.01 0.84
N GLU A 414 9.05 28.25 0.79
CA GLU A 414 7.64 28.56 1.02
C GLU A 414 6.76 28.10 -0.15
N ARG A 415 7.24 28.25 -1.39
CA ARG A 415 6.59 27.68 -2.57
C ARG A 415 6.47 26.15 -2.47
N MET A 416 7.54 25.47 -2.04
CA MET A 416 7.51 24.02 -1.83
C MET A 416 6.55 23.63 -0.70
N ARG A 417 6.52 24.36 0.41
CA ARG A 417 5.57 24.11 1.50
C ARG A 417 4.12 24.24 1.05
N THR A 418 3.80 25.32 0.33
CA THR A 418 2.44 25.56 -0.20
C THR A 418 2.02 24.52 -1.24
N GLU A 419 2.95 24.00 -2.03
CA GLU A 419 2.65 22.91 -2.96
C GLU A 419 2.40 21.59 -2.22
N VAL A 420 3.25 21.25 -1.24
CA VAL A 420 3.06 20.06 -0.40
C VAL A 420 1.74 20.13 0.39
N THR A 421 1.34 21.31 0.87
CA THR A 421 0.05 21.46 1.56
C THR A 421 -1.12 21.25 0.61
N LYS A 422 -1.05 21.76 -0.63
CA LYS A 422 -2.08 21.51 -1.64
C LYS A 422 -2.16 20.03 -2.03
N GLU A 423 -1.02 19.38 -2.30
CA GLU A 423 -0.97 17.95 -2.59
C GLU A 423 -1.57 17.12 -1.45
N ARG A 424 -1.30 17.51 -0.19
CA ARG A 424 -1.89 16.89 0.99
C ARG A 424 -3.42 17.08 1.06
N GLU A 425 -3.91 18.31 0.86
CA GLU A 425 -5.35 18.61 0.84
C GLU A 425 -6.07 17.86 -0.30
N ASP A 426 -5.45 17.77 -1.48
CA ASP A 426 -5.96 17.00 -2.62
C ASP A 426 -6.02 15.49 -2.30
N MET A 427 -4.99 14.94 -1.67
CA MET A 427 -5.00 13.54 -1.21
C MET A 427 -6.05 13.31 -0.12
N GLU A 428 -6.22 14.25 0.82
CA GLU A 428 -7.22 14.17 1.88
C GLU A 428 -8.65 14.18 1.31
N SER A 429 -8.92 15.03 0.30
CA SER A 429 -10.22 15.05 -0.39
C SER A 429 -10.49 13.74 -1.16
N LYS A 430 -9.48 13.17 -1.83
CA LYS A 430 -9.57 11.85 -2.49
C LYS A 430 -9.82 10.75 -1.46
N MET A 431 -9.07 10.75 -0.36
CA MET A 431 -9.25 9.79 0.73
C MET A 431 -10.66 9.87 1.33
N PHE A 432 -11.20 11.08 1.51
CA PHE A 432 -12.56 11.29 1.99
C PHE A 432 -13.59 10.72 1.01
N SER A 433 -13.48 11.02 -0.28
CA SER A 433 -14.39 10.47 -1.31
C SER A 433 -14.32 8.95 -1.42
N LEU A 434 -13.13 8.36 -1.35
CA LEU A 434 -12.95 6.91 -1.33
C LEU A 434 -13.56 6.28 -0.07
N SER A 435 -13.37 6.91 1.10
CA SER A 435 -13.98 6.45 2.36
C SER A 435 -15.51 6.47 2.29
N GLN A 436 -16.07 7.52 1.69
CA GLN A 436 -17.52 7.60 1.45
C GLN A 436 -18.00 6.49 0.50
N ASN A 437 -17.25 6.20 -0.57
CA ASN A 437 -17.58 5.12 -1.50
C ASN A 437 -17.49 3.74 -0.83
N ILE A 438 -16.48 3.50 0.02
CA ILE A 438 -16.34 2.27 0.81
C ILE A 438 -17.58 2.09 1.70
N ALA A 439 -17.96 3.10 2.48
CA ALA A 439 -19.14 3.03 3.34
C ALA A 439 -20.44 2.74 2.54
N GLN A 440 -20.57 3.29 1.32
CA GLN A 440 -21.71 3.00 0.44
C GLN A 440 -21.69 1.55 -0.09
N LEU A 441 -20.52 1.03 -0.44
CA LEU A 441 -20.36 -0.34 -0.90
C LEU A 441 -20.59 -1.35 0.23
N GLU A 442 -20.09 -1.07 1.44
CA GLU A 442 -20.36 -1.86 2.64
C GLU A 442 -21.86 -1.95 2.92
N ALA A 443 -22.58 -0.82 2.90
CA ALA A 443 -24.04 -0.81 3.08
C ALA A 443 -24.78 -1.61 1.99
N GLN A 444 -24.30 -1.58 0.74
CA GLN A 444 -24.86 -2.39 -0.35
C GLN A 444 -24.60 -3.88 -0.15
N VAL A 445 -23.39 -4.27 0.28
CA VAL A 445 -23.06 -5.65 0.61
C VAL A 445 -23.92 -6.16 1.77
N GLU A 446 -24.11 -5.36 2.81
CA GLU A 446 -25.02 -5.70 3.90
C GLU A 446 -26.48 -5.87 3.43
N LYS A 447 -26.95 -5.02 2.50
CA LYS A 447 -28.29 -5.16 1.94
C LYS A 447 -28.43 -6.48 1.16
N VAL A 448 -27.50 -6.76 0.24
CA VAL A 448 -27.52 -7.97 -0.59
C VAL A 448 -27.37 -9.23 0.27
N THR A 449 -26.55 -9.20 1.31
CA THR A 449 -26.41 -10.33 2.24
C THR A 449 -27.69 -10.61 3.02
N ARG A 450 -28.40 -9.58 3.50
CA ARG A 450 -29.73 -9.74 4.12
C ARG A 450 -30.74 -10.34 3.14
N GLU A 451 -30.79 -9.84 1.91
CA GLU A 451 -31.68 -10.34 0.85
C GLU A 451 -31.35 -11.80 0.49
N LYS A 452 -30.06 -12.15 0.36
CA LYS A 452 -29.59 -13.53 0.14
C LYS A 452 -30.04 -14.45 1.26
N ILE A 453 -29.88 -14.05 2.53
CA ILE A 453 -30.32 -14.85 3.68
C ILE A 453 -31.83 -15.07 3.63
N SER A 454 -32.62 -14.02 3.37
CA SER A 454 -34.08 -14.14 3.23
C SER A 454 -34.47 -15.12 2.12
N ALA A 455 -33.84 -15.03 0.95
CA ALA A 455 -34.10 -15.94 -0.17
C ALA A 455 -33.67 -17.38 0.16
N SER A 456 -32.54 -17.56 0.84
CA SER A 456 -32.07 -18.88 1.30
C SER A 456 -33.07 -19.52 2.27
N ASN A 457 -33.60 -18.75 3.23
CA ASN A 457 -34.59 -19.25 4.18
C ASN A 457 -35.90 -19.64 3.47
N GLN A 458 -36.33 -18.87 2.47
CA GLN A 458 -37.51 -19.22 1.65
C GLN A 458 -37.28 -20.51 0.84
N LEU A 459 -36.08 -20.68 0.26
CA LEU A 459 -35.73 -21.91 -0.46
C LEU A 459 -35.71 -23.13 0.47
N GLU A 460 -35.14 -22.99 1.67
CA GLU A 460 -35.13 -24.04 2.68
C GLU A 460 -36.55 -24.41 3.13
N GLU A 461 -37.44 -23.41 3.32
CA GLU A 461 -38.83 -23.65 3.64
C GLU A 461 -39.56 -24.42 2.52
N VAL A 462 -39.38 -24.02 1.27
CA VAL A 462 -39.97 -24.71 0.11
C VAL A 462 -39.41 -26.13 -0.03
N GLN A 463 -38.12 -26.33 0.20
CA GLN A 463 -37.50 -27.67 0.20
C GLN A 463 -38.09 -28.56 1.29
N ASN A 464 -38.25 -28.05 2.51
CA ASN A 464 -38.89 -28.79 3.61
C ASN A 464 -40.35 -29.12 3.31
N GLN A 465 -41.10 -28.18 2.73
CA GLN A 465 -42.46 -28.42 2.28
C GLN A 465 -42.50 -29.50 1.18
N LEU A 466 -41.61 -29.43 0.19
CA LEU A 466 -41.52 -30.43 -0.87
C LEU A 466 -41.21 -31.82 -0.31
N ALA A 467 -40.21 -31.94 0.57
CA ALA A 467 -39.86 -33.20 1.22
C ALA A 467 -41.04 -33.78 2.02
N SER A 468 -41.80 -32.94 2.72
CA SER A 468 -43.01 -33.37 3.42
C SER A 468 -44.08 -33.93 2.45
N LYS A 469 -44.27 -33.27 1.30
CA LYS A 469 -45.22 -33.70 0.27
C LYS A 469 -44.77 -34.96 -0.45
N GLU A 470 -43.49 -35.12 -0.72
CA GLU A 470 -42.93 -36.36 -1.28
C GLU A 470 -43.14 -37.53 -0.33
N MET A 471 -42.97 -37.32 0.99
CA MET A 471 -43.26 -38.34 2.00
C MET A 471 -44.75 -38.70 2.04
N ASP A 472 -45.64 -37.73 1.98
CA ASP A 472 -47.10 -37.95 1.91
C ASP A 472 -47.48 -38.73 0.64
N VAL A 473 -46.97 -38.36 -0.53
CA VAL A 473 -47.20 -39.07 -1.79
C VAL A 473 -46.68 -40.50 -1.69
N THR A 474 -45.48 -40.70 -1.15
CA THR A 474 -44.90 -42.05 -0.96
C THR A 474 -45.79 -42.92 -0.06
N LYS A 475 -46.35 -42.34 1.01
CA LYS A 475 -47.29 -43.01 1.91
C LYS A 475 -48.58 -43.39 1.20
N VAL A 476 -49.20 -42.47 0.46
CA VAL A 476 -50.42 -42.73 -0.32
C VAL A 476 -50.18 -43.75 -1.42
N CYS A 477 -49.06 -43.69 -2.14
CA CYS A 477 -48.68 -44.70 -3.12
C CYS A 477 -48.44 -46.08 -2.48
N GLY A 478 -47.89 -46.12 -1.26
CA GLY A 478 -47.80 -47.33 -0.45
C GLY A 478 -49.17 -47.93 -0.15
N GLU A 479 -50.09 -47.11 0.38
CA GLU A 479 -51.46 -47.52 0.71
C GLU A 479 -52.25 -47.98 -0.53
N MET A 480 -52.19 -47.23 -1.62
CA MET A 480 -52.85 -47.59 -2.88
C MET A 480 -52.36 -48.93 -3.43
N ARG A 481 -51.04 -49.19 -3.38
CA ARG A 481 -50.47 -50.50 -3.76
C ARG A 481 -50.96 -51.62 -2.85
N TYR A 482 -51.05 -51.37 -1.55
CA TYR A 482 -51.59 -52.34 -0.60
C TYR A 482 -53.07 -52.66 -0.90
N GLN A 483 -53.91 -51.65 -1.09
CA GLN A 483 -55.33 -51.82 -1.44
C GLN A 483 -55.53 -52.50 -2.79
N LEU A 484 -54.73 -52.15 -3.80
CA LEU A 484 -54.75 -52.79 -5.10
C LEU A 484 -54.38 -54.28 -4.99
N ASN A 485 -53.36 -54.62 -4.21
CA ASN A 485 -52.98 -56.02 -4.00
C ASN A 485 -54.07 -56.78 -3.23
N LYS A 486 -54.67 -56.17 -2.21
CA LYS A 486 -55.78 -56.77 -1.46
C LYS A 486 -56.97 -57.10 -2.38
N THR A 487 -57.44 -56.11 -3.14
CA THR A 487 -58.57 -56.28 -4.08
C THR A 487 -58.25 -57.27 -5.19
N LYS A 488 -57.00 -57.31 -5.68
CA LYS A 488 -56.55 -58.33 -6.63
C LYS A 488 -56.64 -59.75 -6.04
N MET A 489 -56.19 -59.94 -4.80
CA MET A 489 -56.28 -61.23 -4.12
C MET A 489 -57.74 -61.68 -3.92
N GLU A 490 -58.62 -60.77 -3.48
CA GLU A 490 -60.05 -61.04 -3.32
C GLU A 490 -60.71 -61.39 -4.67
N LYS A 491 -60.36 -60.67 -5.74
CA LYS A 491 -60.81 -60.95 -7.11
C LYS A 491 -60.34 -62.33 -7.57
N ASP A 492 -59.06 -62.67 -7.39
CA ASP A 492 -58.49 -63.94 -7.83
C ASP A 492 -59.15 -65.13 -7.10
N GLU A 493 -59.49 -64.98 -5.82
CA GLU A 493 -60.23 -66.01 -5.07
C GLU A 493 -61.69 -66.12 -5.55
N ALA A 494 -62.39 -65.01 -5.76
CA ALA A 494 -63.75 -65.03 -6.30
C ALA A 494 -63.81 -65.64 -7.71
N GLU A 495 -62.82 -65.37 -8.57
CA GLU A 495 -62.71 -66.00 -9.88
C GLU A 495 -62.48 -67.52 -9.77
N LYS A 496 -61.65 -67.96 -8.82
CA LYS A 496 -61.40 -69.38 -8.56
C LYS A 496 -62.67 -70.08 -8.07
N GLU A 497 -63.42 -69.49 -7.13
CA GLU A 497 -64.71 -70.01 -6.69
C GLU A 497 -65.72 -70.08 -7.85
N HIS A 498 -65.84 -69.03 -8.65
CA HIS A 498 -66.70 -69.02 -9.82
C HIS A 498 -66.34 -70.13 -10.82
N ARG A 499 -65.06 -70.36 -11.09
CA ARG A 499 -64.60 -71.49 -11.93
C ARG A 499 -65.01 -72.84 -11.32
N GLN A 500 -64.87 -73.01 -10.01
CA GLN A 500 -65.30 -74.25 -9.33
C GLN A 500 -66.81 -74.46 -9.46
N TYR A 501 -67.62 -73.45 -9.17
CA TYR A 501 -69.08 -73.50 -9.33
C TYR A 501 -69.47 -73.83 -10.77
N ARG A 502 -68.86 -73.16 -11.76
CA ARG A 502 -69.10 -73.44 -13.18
C ARG A 502 -68.85 -74.90 -13.52
N THR A 503 -67.68 -75.44 -13.15
CA THR A 503 -67.37 -76.86 -13.42
C THR A 503 -68.31 -77.81 -12.68
N LYS A 504 -68.77 -77.46 -11.47
CA LYS A 504 -69.74 -78.27 -10.71
C LYS A 504 -71.08 -78.30 -11.45
N THR A 505 -71.59 -77.14 -11.86
CA THR A 505 -72.83 -77.03 -12.63
C THR A 505 -72.74 -77.75 -13.98
N GLU A 506 -71.61 -77.64 -14.69
CA GLU A 506 -71.37 -78.39 -15.94
C GLU A 506 -71.46 -79.91 -15.71
N ARG A 507 -70.82 -80.45 -14.66
CA ARG A 507 -70.95 -81.87 -14.29
C ARG A 507 -72.38 -82.25 -13.90
N ASP A 508 -73.08 -81.42 -13.13
CA ASP A 508 -74.46 -81.68 -12.73
C ASP A 508 -75.40 -81.69 -13.96
N LEU A 509 -75.15 -80.81 -14.93
CA LEU A 509 -75.86 -80.80 -16.21
C LEU A 509 -75.56 -82.05 -17.03
N GLU A 510 -74.29 -82.46 -17.15
CA GLU A 510 -73.91 -83.70 -17.83
C GLU A 510 -74.60 -84.94 -17.23
N ILE A 511 -74.68 -85.01 -15.89
CA ILE A 511 -75.40 -86.10 -15.20
C ILE A 511 -76.90 -86.06 -15.52
N LYS A 512 -77.52 -84.88 -15.50
CA LYS A 512 -78.95 -84.73 -15.85
C LYS A 512 -79.21 -85.05 -17.32
N ASP A 513 -78.32 -84.67 -18.22
CA ASP A 513 -78.42 -85.02 -19.63
C ASP A 513 -78.31 -86.54 -19.84
N GLN A 514 -77.39 -87.20 -19.14
CA GLN A 514 -77.30 -88.67 -19.12
C GLN A 514 -78.60 -89.32 -18.58
N GLU A 515 -79.21 -88.76 -17.54
CA GLU A 515 -80.49 -89.23 -17.00
C GLU A 515 -81.64 -88.99 -17.98
N ILE A 516 -81.67 -87.83 -18.66
CA ILE A 516 -82.65 -87.53 -19.71
C ILE A 516 -82.53 -88.54 -20.85
N GLU A 517 -81.32 -88.82 -21.34
CA GLU A 517 -81.11 -89.80 -22.41
C GLU A 517 -81.55 -91.20 -21.98
N LYS A 518 -81.28 -91.59 -20.73
CA LYS A 518 -81.78 -92.86 -20.16
C LYS A 518 -83.32 -92.89 -20.11
N LEU A 519 -83.97 -91.83 -19.62
CA LEU A 519 -85.43 -91.74 -19.58
C LEU A 519 -86.02 -91.71 -21.00
N ARG A 520 -85.35 -91.08 -21.97
CA ARG A 520 -85.76 -91.10 -23.39
C ARG A 520 -85.72 -92.50 -23.96
N SER A 521 -84.66 -93.28 -23.67
CA SER A 521 -84.59 -94.69 -24.12
C SER A 521 -85.71 -95.51 -23.48
N GLU A 522 -85.94 -95.40 -22.16
CA GLU A 522 -87.04 -96.10 -21.46
C GLU A 522 -88.43 -95.73 -22.02
N VAL A 523 -88.67 -94.46 -22.32
CA VAL A 523 -89.91 -94.00 -22.97
C VAL A 523 -90.04 -94.55 -24.38
N SER A 524 -88.95 -94.60 -25.16
CA SER A 524 -88.96 -95.16 -26.51
C SER A 524 -89.27 -96.66 -26.52
N GLU A 525 -88.69 -97.41 -25.58
CA GLU A 525 -88.98 -98.84 -25.36
C GLU A 525 -90.45 -99.05 -24.96
N SER A 526 -90.95 -98.23 -24.03
CA SER A 526 -92.35 -98.26 -23.60
C SER A 526 -93.32 -97.94 -24.74
N LYS A 527 -93.00 -96.94 -25.59
CA LYS A 527 -93.77 -96.61 -26.79
C LYS A 527 -93.77 -97.75 -27.80
N GLN A 528 -92.61 -98.35 -28.06
CA GLN A 528 -92.49 -99.49 -28.97
C GLN A 528 -93.30 -100.68 -28.47
N HIS A 529 -93.25 -100.98 -27.17
CA HIS A 529 -94.06 -102.02 -26.56
C HIS A 529 -95.56 -101.72 -26.70
N LEU A 530 -95.98 -100.48 -26.42
CA LEU A 530 -97.37 -100.06 -26.61
C LEU A 530 -97.83 -100.20 -28.07
N GLU A 531 -97.01 -99.80 -29.04
CA GLU A 531 -97.32 -99.90 -30.46
C GLU A 531 -97.41 -101.36 -30.92
N GLN A 532 -96.53 -102.24 -30.42
CA GLN A 532 -96.63 -103.68 -30.63
C GLN A 532 -97.94 -104.25 -30.07
N GLU A 533 -98.33 -103.89 -28.86
CA GLU A 533 -99.60 -104.31 -28.27
C GLU A 533 -100.81 -103.73 -29.04
N GLN A 534 -100.74 -102.49 -29.49
CA GLN A 534 -101.78 -101.88 -30.31
C GLN A 534 -101.92 -102.59 -31.66
N GLN A 535 -100.81 -102.98 -32.29
CA GLN A 535 -100.83 -103.79 -33.53
C GLN A 535 -101.40 -105.19 -33.28
N LYS A 536 -101.03 -105.86 -32.19
CA LYS A 536 -101.64 -107.15 -31.80
C LYS A 536 -103.14 -107.00 -31.59
N ALA A 537 -103.57 -105.94 -30.89
CA ALA A 537 -104.98 -105.62 -30.69
C ALA A 537 -105.70 -105.31 -32.00
N ALA A 538 -105.05 -104.61 -32.95
CA ALA A 538 -105.60 -104.35 -34.28
C ALA A 538 -105.76 -105.63 -35.10
N ARG A 539 -104.75 -106.52 -35.11
CA ARG A 539 -104.84 -107.85 -35.75
C ARG A 539 -105.95 -108.70 -35.14
N ALA A 540 -106.06 -108.73 -33.82
CA ALA A 540 -107.15 -109.41 -33.14
C ALA A 540 -108.53 -108.81 -33.51
N ARG A 541 -108.64 -107.48 -33.67
CA ARG A 541 -109.87 -106.83 -34.18
C ARG A 541 -110.18 -107.22 -35.62
N GLU A 542 -109.18 -107.27 -36.52
CA GLU A 542 -109.35 -107.75 -37.90
C GLU A 542 -109.78 -109.22 -37.94
N GLU A 543 -109.17 -110.07 -37.12
CA GLU A 543 -109.58 -111.47 -36.93
C GLU A 543 -111.03 -111.55 -36.43
N CYS A 544 -111.44 -110.74 -35.45
CA CYS A 544 -112.83 -110.67 -35.02
C CYS A 544 -113.77 -110.22 -36.15
N LEU A 545 -113.38 -109.24 -36.96
CA LEU A 545 -114.18 -108.78 -38.12
C LEU A 545 -114.33 -109.90 -39.16
N THR A 546 -113.25 -110.58 -39.53
CA THR A 546 -113.30 -111.71 -40.48
C THR A 546 -114.13 -112.87 -39.96
N LEU A 547 -114.03 -113.21 -38.67
CA LEU A 547 -114.88 -114.21 -38.03
C LEU A 547 -116.36 -113.77 -38.02
N THR A 548 -116.64 -112.48 -37.80
CA THR A 548 -118.00 -111.91 -37.86
C THR A 548 -118.57 -111.98 -39.28
N GLU A 549 -117.77 -111.68 -40.31
CA GLU A 549 -118.16 -111.84 -41.71
C GLU A 549 -118.42 -113.30 -42.07
N LEU A 550 -117.58 -114.23 -41.60
CA LEU A 550 -117.77 -115.67 -41.80
C LEU A 550 -119.05 -116.16 -41.13
N LEU A 551 -119.32 -115.68 -39.91
CA LEU A 551 -120.55 -115.96 -39.18
C LEU A 551 -121.76 -115.45 -39.97
N SER A 552 -121.73 -114.21 -40.45
CA SER A 552 -122.81 -113.61 -41.26
C SER A 552 -123.07 -114.42 -42.54
N LYS A 553 -122.01 -114.90 -43.21
CA LYS A 553 -122.11 -115.78 -44.39
C LYS A 553 -122.74 -117.14 -44.04
N SER A 554 -122.34 -117.73 -42.92
CA SER A 554 -122.91 -119.00 -42.44
C SER A 554 -124.38 -118.85 -42.03
N GLU A 555 -124.73 -117.76 -41.35
CA GLU A 555 -126.12 -117.43 -41.00
C GLU A 555 -126.98 -117.23 -42.25
N HIS A 556 -126.46 -116.57 -43.29
CA HIS A 556 -127.15 -116.44 -44.57
C HIS A 556 -127.34 -117.79 -45.27
N GLN A 557 -126.32 -118.64 -45.31
CA GLN A 557 -126.44 -120.00 -45.85
C GLN A 557 -127.50 -120.81 -45.10
N LEU A 558 -127.49 -120.75 -43.76
CA LEU A 558 -128.49 -121.42 -42.93
C LEU A 558 -129.91 -120.94 -43.24
N HIS A 559 -130.10 -119.64 -43.51
CA HIS A 559 -131.38 -119.09 -43.93
C HIS A 559 -131.84 -119.63 -45.29
N LEU A 560 -130.94 -119.70 -46.28
CA LEU A 560 -131.23 -120.30 -47.58
C LEU A 560 -131.63 -121.78 -47.46
N THR A 561 -130.91 -122.57 -46.66
CA THR A 561 -131.25 -124.00 -46.43
C THR A 561 -132.60 -124.16 -45.73
N ARG A 562 -132.97 -123.23 -44.85
CA ARG A 562 -134.32 -123.21 -44.24
C ARG A 562 -135.41 -122.98 -45.28
N LEU A 563 -135.21 -122.05 -46.22
CA LEU A 563 -136.16 -121.81 -47.32
C LEU A 563 -136.30 -123.03 -48.24
N GLU A 564 -135.19 -123.71 -48.55
CA GLU A 564 -135.20 -124.94 -49.35
C GLU A 564 -135.99 -126.07 -48.66
N LYS A 565 -135.78 -126.26 -47.35
CA LYS A 565 -136.54 -127.22 -46.55
C LYS A 565 -138.05 -126.93 -46.62
N ASP A 566 -138.46 -125.67 -46.45
CA ASP A 566 -139.87 -125.29 -46.45
C ASP A 566 -140.52 -125.53 -47.83
N SER A 567 -139.78 -125.31 -48.93
CA SER A 567 -140.21 -125.60 -50.30
C SER A 567 -140.46 -127.11 -50.53
N ILE A 568 -139.56 -127.97 -50.04
CA ILE A 568 -139.69 -129.44 -50.12
C ILE A 568 -140.89 -129.92 -49.28
N GLN A 569 -141.13 -129.32 -48.13
CA GLN A 569 -142.25 -129.72 -47.27
C GLN A 569 -143.62 -129.37 -47.91
N GLN A 570 -143.67 -128.31 -48.71
CA GLN A 570 -144.87 -127.89 -49.43
C GLN A 570 -145.20 -128.79 -50.62
N SER A 571 -144.19 -129.36 -51.30
CA SER A 571 -144.40 -130.31 -52.41
C SER A 571 -144.99 -131.64 -51.94
N PHE A 572 -144.50 -132.22 -50.83
CA PHE A 572 -145.05 -133.46 -50.26
C PHE A 572 -146.52 -133.34 -49.83
N SER A 573 -146.92 -132.18 -49.30
CA SER A 573 -148.32 -131.91 -48.92
C SER A 573 -149.27 -131.92 -50.14
N ASN A 574 -148.79 -131.47 -51.30
CA ASN A 574 -149.61 -131.41 -52.51
C ASN A 574 -149.78 -132.80 -53.15
N GLU A 575 -148.75 -133.64 -53.07
CA GLU A 575 -148.75 -135.01 -53.60
C GLU A 575 -149.72 -135.94 -52.82
N ALA A 576 -149.76 -135.80 -51.49
CA ALA A 576 -150.67 -136.55 -50.63
C ALA A 576 -152.16 -136.25 -50.90
N LYS A 577 -152.49 -135.00 -51.27
CA LYS A 577 -153.86 -134.57 -51.60
C LYS A 577 -154.35 -135.14 -52.93
N ALA A 578 -153.45 -135.34 -53.90
CA ALA A 578 -153.79 -135.88 -55.21
C ALA A 578 -154.15 -137.38 -55.16
N GLN A 579 -153.47 -138.16 -54.33
CA GLN A 579 -153.73 -139.60 -54.19
C GLN A 579 -155.07 -139.91 -53.47
N ALA A 580 -155.53 -139.05 -52.55
CA ALA A 580 -156.80 -139.21 -51.86
C ALA A 580 -158.02 -139.07 -52.81
N LEU A 581 -157.96 -138.17 -53.80
CA LEU A 581 -159.03 -137.94 -54.77
C LEU A 581 -159.22 -139.11 -55.75
N GLN A 582 -158.13 -139.79 -56.11
CA GLN A 582 -158.17 -140.93 -57.03
C GLN A 582 -158.80 -142.19 -56.40
N ALA A 583 -158.67 -142.35 -55.08
CA ALA A 583 -159.29 -143.45 -54.34
C ALA A 583 -160.83 -143.29 -54.23
N GLN A 584 -161.30 -142.07 -54.03
CA GLN A 584 -162.73 -141.76 -53.87
C GLN A 584 -163.53 -141.95 -55.16
N GLN A 585 -162.94 -141.70 -56.33
CA GLN A 585 -163.61 -141.89 -57.63
C GLN A 585 -163.81 -143.37 -57.98
N ARG A 586 -162.87 -144.24 -57.63
CA ARG A 586 -162.99 -145.70 -57.84
C ARG A 586 -164.10 -146.34 -56.99
N GLU A 587 -164.35 -145.78 -55.81
CA GLU A 587 -165.37 -146.31 -54.90
C GLU A 587 -166.78 -146.04 -55.44
N GLN A 588 -167.04 -144.85 -56.02
CA GLN A 588 -168.35 -144.49 -56.57
C GLN A 588 -168.73 -145.29 -57.83
N GLU A 589 -167.78 -145.67 -58.67
CA GLU A 589 -168.04 -146.46 -59.89
C GLU A 589 -168.46 -147.90 -59.59
N LEU A 590 -167.94 -148.50 -58.51
CA LEU A 590 -168.26 -149.89 -58.14
C LEU A 590 -169.67 -150.01 -57.54
N THR A 591 -170.12 -149.00 -56.80
CA THR A 591 -171.45 -148.99 -56.17
C THR A 591 -172.59 -148.86 -57.19
N GLN A 592 -172.38 -148.13 -58.29
CA GLN A 592 -173.38 -148.01 -59.37
C GLN A 592 -173.57 -149.32 -60.15
N LYS A 593 -172.52 -150.14 -60.31
CA LYS A 593 -172.58 -151.42 -61.04
C LYS A 593 -173.35 -152.51 -60.28
N ILE A 594 -173.37 -152.45 -58.95
CA ILE A 594 -174.09 -153.41 -58.10
C ILE A 594 -175.61 -153.14 -58.16
N GLN A 595 -176.02 -151.87 -58.12
CA GLN A 595 -177.43 -151.48 -58.20
C GLN A 595 -178.09 -151.80 -59.54
N GLN A 596 -177.33 -151.89 -60.64
CA GLN A 596 -177.86 -152.30 -61.95
C GLN A 596 -178.05 -153.81 -62.08
N MET A 597 -177.26 -154.62 -61.37
CA MET A 597 -177.38 -156.07 -61.36
C MET A 597 -178.56 -156.55 -60.49
N GLU A 598 -178.92 -155.81 -59.44
CA GLU A 598 -180.04 -156.15 -58.54
C GLU A 598 -181.43 -155.90 -59.18
N ALA A 599 -181.54 -154.97 -60.13
CA ALA A 599 -182.81 -154.69 -60.82
C ALA A 599 -183.20 -155.72 -61.91
N GLN A 600 -182.35 -156.72 -62.20
CA GLN A 600 -182.64 -157.81 -63.14
C GLN A 600 -183.21 -159.08 -62.48
N HIS A 601 -183.39 -159.12 -61.15
CA HIS A 601 -183.72 -160.37 -60.46
C HIS A 601 -185.07 -160.46 -59.72
N ASP A 602 -185.82 -159.37 -59.55
CA ASP A 602 -187.10 -159.40 -58.81
C ASP A 602 -188.30 -158.95 -59.66
N GLN A 603 -189.01 -159.95 -60.22
CA GLN A 603 -190.46 -160.03 -60.53
C GLN A 603 -190.83 -160.60 -61.92
N THR A 604 -190.44 -161.85 -62.17
CA THR A 604 -191.45 -162.92 -62.30
C THR A 604 -191.48 -163.70 -60.99
N ASP A 605 -192.54 -163.54 -60.19
CA ASP A 605 -193.21 -164.58 -59.39
C ASP A 605 -194.09 -163.99 -58.25
N LEU A 606 -195.40 -163.87 -58.51
CA LEU A 606 -196.51 -164.57 -57.80
C LEU A 606 -197.85 -163.80 -57.85
N LYS A 607 -198.77 -164.37 -58.64
CA LYS A 607 -200.25 -164.23 -58.68
C LYS A 607 -200.89 -162.98 -59.27
#